data_AF-A0A1H8SWG1-F1
#
_entry.id   AF-A0A1H8SWG1-F1
#
_cell.length_a   1.000
_cell.length_b   1.000
_cell.length_c   1.000
_cell.angle_alpha   90.00
_cell.angle_beta   90.00
_cell.angle_gamma   90.00
#
_symmetry.space_group_name_H-M   'P 1'
#
loop_
_entity.id
_entity.type
_entity.pdbx_description
1 polymer ?
#
loop_
_entity_poly.entity_id
_entity_poly.type
_entity_poly.pdbx_seq_one_letter_code
_entity_poly.pdbx_strand_id
1 'polypeptide(L)'
;MAFNSNLPADTTAPAEIRENFRALKEDQIVAAASAITATKFETARLITLNGDATGSASFDGAVDISISVDVISADAAARLETAHTINDVLFDGSADITITAKADGGNSDTVGGKTVEEIITESSTASLPIGSIVMWFGSISTIPVNWNLCDGSNGTPDLRNRFVVGAGQEGGIHTAGVNGPGSGYYSPGSIGGEDTHKLTIDEMPSHNHSIHGYGGVSFKGSGGDIVPSSGGSYTWTDGIYNTGSDQSHENRPPYYALAYIMKLA
;
A
#
# COMPACT_ATOMS: atom_id res chain seq x y z
N MET A 1 -52.38 23.22 -82.89
CA MET A 1 -53.11 23.41 -84.17
C MET A 1 -52.09 23.44 -85.30
N ALA A 2 -52.09 22.46 -86.21
CA ALA A 2 -51.14 22.42 -87.32
C ALA A 2 -51.64 23.29 -88.49
N PHE A 3 -50.72 23.98 -89.17
CA PHE A 3 -51.04 24.81 -90.34
C PHE A 3 -51.46 23.90 -91.51
N ASN A 4 -52.68 24.09 -92.02
CA ASN A 4 -53.18 23.37 -93.20
C ASN A 4 -52.92 24.20 -94.46
N SER A 5 -51.94 23.79 -95.26
CA SER A 5 -51.51 24.50 -96.48
C SER A 5 -52.54 24.47 -97.62
N ASN A 6 -53.64 23.74 -97.47
CA ASN A 6 -54.65 23.56 -98.52
C ASN A 6 -55.87 24.48 -98.38
N LEU A 7 -55.90 25.37 -97.37
CA LEU A 7 -56.92 26.41 -97.28
C LEU A 7 -56.52 27.61 -98.16
N PRO A 8 -57.43 28.16 -98.99
CA PRO A 8 -57.14 29.30 -99.84
C PRO A 8 -56.70 30.50 -98.99
N ALA A 9 -55.72 31.27 -99.49
CA ALA A 9 -55.23 32.45 -98.79
C ALA A 9 -56.39 33.41 -98.48
N ASP A 10 -56.55 33.81 -97.21
CA ASP A 10 -57.55 34.80 -96.84
C ASP A 10 -57.21 36.14 -97.51
N THR A 11 -57.98 36.50 -98.55
CA THR A 11 -57.88 37.76 -99.27
C THR A 11 -58.85 38.83 -98.77
N THR A 12 -59.62 38.55 -97.73
CA THR A 12 -60.65 39.48 -97.21
C THR A 12 -60.13 40.36 -96.08
N ALA A 13 -59.14 39.91 -95.31
CA ALA A 13 -58.47 40.77 -94.35
C ALA A 13 -57.58 41.83 -95.06
N PRO A 14 -57.62 43.11 -94.63
CA PRO A 14 -56.69 44.15 -95.09
C PRO A 14 -55.23 43.69 -95.02
N ALA A 15 -54.42 44.08 -96.01
CA ALA A 15 -53.04 43.61 -96.17
C ALA A 15 -52.19 43.81 -94.90
N GLU A 16 -52.39 44.92 -94.19
CA GLU A 16 -51.69 45.22 -92.93
C GLU A 16 -52.01 44.22 -91.81
N ILE A 17 -53.24 43.74 -91.71
CA ILE A 17 -53.63 42.75 -90.70
C ILE A 17 -52.96 41.41 -91.02
N ARG A 18 -52.84 41.05 -92.30
CA ARG A 18 -52.18 39.81 -92.75
C ARG A 18 -50.67 39.83 -92.50
N GLU A 19 -50.03 40.97 -92.76
CA GLU A 19 -48.62 41.21 -92.42
C GLU A 19 -48.41 41.15 -90.90
N ASN A 20 -49.24 41.84 -90.11
CA ASN A 20 -49.14 41.83 -88.66
C ASN A 20 -49.32 40.42 -88.05
N PHE A 21 -50.27 39.62 -88.55
CA PHE A 21 -50.43 38.24 -88.08
C PHE A 21 -49.31 37.31 -88.54
N ARG A 22 -48.68 37.55 -89.70
CA ARG A 22 -47.47 36.82 -90.12
C ARG A 22 -46.28 37.18 -89.24
N ALA A 23 -46.04 38.48 -89.04
CA ALA A 23 -44.98 38.98 -88.18
C ALA A 23 -45.16 38.49 -86.73
N LEU A 24 -46.38 38.57 -86.17
CA LEU A 24 -46.69 38.02 -84.84
C LEU A 24 -46.47 36.51 -84.75
N LYS A 25 -46.81 35.77 -85.80
CA LYS A 25 -46.63 34.32 -85.83
C LYS A 25 -45.17 33.93 -86.01
N GLU A 26 -44.37 34.69 -86.74
CA GLU A 26 -42.93 34.47 -86.89
C GLU A 26 -42.18 34.87 -85.60
N ASP A 27 -42.48 36.03 -85.04
CA ASP A 27 -41.80 36.54 -83.83
C ASP A 27 -42.16 35.74 -82.57
N GLN A 28 -43.45 35.45 -82.33
CA GLN A 28 -43.86 34.72 -81.12
C GLN A 28 -43.55 33.23 -81.18
N ILE A 29 -43.55 32.60 -82.37
CA ILE A 29 -43.15 31.19 -82.51
C ILE A 29 -41.63 31.03 -82.41
N VAL A 30 -40.84 31.97 -82.91
CA VAL A 30 -39.38 31.96 -82.70
C VAL A 30 -39.04 32.13 -81.22
N ALA A 31 -39.76 32.99 -80.51
CA ALA A 31 -39.61 33.14 -79.05
C ALA A 31 -40.05 31.87 -78.28
N ALA A 32 -41.16 31.24 -78.66
CA ALA A 32 -41.64 30.01 -78.02
C ALA A 32 -40.80 28.76 -78.34
N ALA A 33 -40.25 28.65 -79.57
CA ALA A 33 -39.32 27.60 -79.95
C ALA A 33 -38.00 27.69 -79.16
N SER A 34 -37.57 28.91 -78.81
CA SER A 34 -36.40 29.15 -77.96
C SER A 34 -36.57 28.66 -76.53
N ALA A 35 -37.80 28.59 -76.00
CA ALA A 35 -38.08 28.08 -74.65
C ALA A 35 -38.15 26.54 -74.56
N ILE A 36 -38.58 25.86 -75.65
CA ILE A 36 -38.71 24.39 -75.70
C ILE A 36 -37.37 23.70 -76.04
N THR A 37 -36.40 24.47 -76.57
CA THR A 37 -35.05 23.99 -76.93
C THR A 37 -33.91 24.63 -76.13
N ALA A 38 -34.21 25.36 -75.04
CA ALA A 38 -33.21 26.03 -74.22
C ALA A 38 -32.28 24.99 -73.58
N THR A 39 -31.16 24.73 -74.25
CA THR A 39 -30.07 23.84 -73.80
C THR A 39 -29.06 24.57 -72.92
N LYS A 40 -29.10 25.91 -72.88
CA LYS A 40 -28.29 26.75 -72.01
C LYS A 40 -28.94 28.12 -71.73
N PHE A 41 -28.50 28.80 -70.69
CA PHE A 41 -28.81 30.21 -70.40
C PHE A 41 -28.11 31.13 -71.39
N GLU A 42 -28.82 32.20 -71.79
CA GLU A 42 -28.28 33.22 -72.69
C GLU A 42 -27.09 33.96 -72.06
N THR A 43 -27.16 34.23 -70.75
CA THR A 43 -26.06 34.77 -69.96
C THR A 43 -25.71 33.78 -68.84
N ALA A 44 -24.47 33.31 -68.82
CA ALA A 44 -23.96 32.45 -67.77
C ALA A 44 -24.07 33.14 -66.41
N ARG A 45 -24.41 32.37 -65.37
CA ARG A 45 -24.53 32.89 -64.00
C ARG A 45 -23.39 32.35 -63.15
N LEU A 46 -22.75 33.22 -62.37
CA LEU A 46 -21.78 32.80 -61.38
C LEU A 46 -22.54 32.14 -60.21
N ILE A 47 -22.25 30.86 -59.97
CA ILE A 47 -22.71 30.14 -58.79
C ILE A 47 -21.58 30.23 -57.77
N THR A 48 -21.83 30.93 -56.67
CA THR A 48 -20.87 31.13 -55.58
C THR A 48 -21.32 30.36 -54.35
N LEU A 49 -20.38 29.64 -53.74
CA LEU A 49 -20.53 29.00 -52.44
C LEU A 49 -19.92 29.92 -51.37
N ASN A 50 -20.70 30.22 -50.33
CA ASN A 50 -20.29 31.06 -49.20
C ASN A 50 -20.40 30.23 -47.90
N GLY A 51 -19.53 30.49 -46.92
CA GLY A 51 -19.51 29.79 -45.63
C GLY A 51 -18.25 28.94 -45.46
N ASP A 52 -18.40 27.80 -44.80
CA ASP A 52 -17.28 26.91 -44.39
C ASP A 52 -16.55 26.23 -45.55
N ALA A 53 -17.10 26.35 -46.76
CA ALA A 53 -16.44 26.03 -48.01
C ALA A 53 -16.58 27.21 -48.97
N THR A 54 -15.49 27.55 -49.65
CA THR A 54 -15.49 28.63 -50.65
C THR A 54 -15.13 28.08 -52.02
N GLY A 55 -15.83 28.57 -53.05
CA GLY A 55 -15.66 28.13 -54.42
C GLY A 55 -16.72 28.76 -55.32
N SER A 56 -16.43 28.92 -56.59
CA SER A 56 -17.40 29.42 -57.55
C SER A 56 -17.13 28.89 -58.95
N ALA A 57 -18.19 28.77 -59.75
CA ALA A 57 -18.07 28.50 -61.18
C ALA A 57 -19.19 29.18 -61.96
N SER A 58 -18.90 29.54 -63.21
CA SER A 58 -19.88 30.11 -64.12
C SER A 58 -20.67 29.00 -64.80
N PHE A 59 -22.00 29.00 -64.68
CA PHE A 59 -22.87 27.97 -65.23
C PHE A 59 -23.88 28.57 -66.21
N ASP A 60 -23.92 27.99 -67.41
CA ASP A 60 -24.96 28.26 -68.41
C ASP A 60 -25.79 27.02 -68.74
N GLY A 61 -25.45 25.82 -68.28
CA GLY A 61 -26.24 24.60 -68.55
C GLY A 61 -25.91 23.87 -69.86
N ALA A 62 -24.94 24.33 -70.64
CA ALA A 62 -24.55 23.66 -71.88
C ALA A 62 -23.86 22.30 -71.64
N VAL A 63 -23.12 22.18 -70.54
CA VAL A 63 -22.42 20.96 -70.09
C VAL A 63 -22.39 20.93 -68.56
N ASP A 64 -22.03 19.77 -68.00
CA ASP A 64 -21.74 19.65 -66.57
C ASP A 64 -20.50 20.47 -66.20
N ILE A 65 -20.52 21.10 -65.02
CA ILE A 65 -19.40 21.87 -64.47
C ILE A 65 -19.10 21.43 -63.05
N SER A 66 -17.81 21.39 -62.71
CA SER A 66 -17.35 21.16 -61.33
C SER A 66 -17.00 22.50 -60.68
N ILE A 67 -17.50 22.73 -59.46
CA ILE A 67 -17.02 23.82 -58.61
C ILE A 67 -15.87 23.26 -57.77
N SER A 68 -14.67 23.79 -57.96
CA SER A 68 -13.56 23.50 -57.04
C SER A 68 -13.84 24.22 -55.72
N VAL A 69 -13.84 23.47 -54.63
CA VAL A 69 -14.09 23.99 -53.29
C VAL A 69 -12.85 23.83 -52.44
N ASP A 70 -12.47 24.91 -51.77
CA ASP A 70 -11.57 24.83 -50.64
C ASP A 70 -12.43 24.76 -49.38
N VAL A 71 -12.37 23.63 -48.68
CA VAL A 71 -13.09 23.44 -47.43
C VAL A 71 -12.12 23.76 -46.32
N ILE A 72 -12.44 24.76 -45.50
CA ILE A 72 -11.75 24.99 -44.23
C ILE A 72 -12.24 23.89 -43.28
N SER A 73 -11.86 22.65 -43.56
CA SER A 73 -12.26 21.48 -42.79
C SER A 73 -11.25 21.24 -41.67
N ALA A 74 -11.73 20.67 -40.56
CA ALA A 74 -10.89 20.25 -39.45
C ALA A 74 -9.75 19.30 -39.88
N ASP A 75 -9.92 18.56 -40.98
CA ASP A 75 -8.90 17.66 -41.54
C ASP A 75 -7.63 18.40 -42.02
N ALA A 76 -7.69 19.71 -42.25
CA ALA A 76 -6.53 20.55 -42.55
C ALA A 76 -6.08 21.43 -41.36
N ALA A 77 -6.82 21.42 -40.24
CA ALA A 77 -6.53 22.26 -39.10
C ALA A 77 -5.34 21.67 -38.30
N ALA A 78 -4.15 22.25 -38.48
CA ALA A 78 -2.96 21.87 -37.71
C ALA A 78 -3.06 22.26 -36.22
N ARG A 79 -3.98 23.17 -35.88
CA ARG A 79 -4.23 23.65 -34.51
C ARG A 79 -5.73 23.96 -34.30
N LEU A 80 -6.16 23.93 -33.05
CA LEU A 80 -7.46 24.44 -32.62
C LEU A 80 -7.49 25.98 -32.73
N GLU A 81 -8.58 26.54 -33.25
CA GLU A 81 -8.73 27.99 -33.41
C GLU A 81 -8.66 28.73 -32.07
N THR A 82 -9.27 28.17 -31.02
CA THR A 82 -9.19 28.66 -29.65
C THR A 82 -8.53 27.61 -28.77
N ALA A 83 -7.29 27.86 -28.35
CA ALA A 83 -6.59 27.00 -27.41
C ALA A 83 -7.36 26.89 -26.07
N HIS A 84 -7.44 25.68 -25.52
CA HIS A 84 -8.07 25.43 -24.22
C HIS A 84 -7.04 24.92 -23.22
N THR A 85 -7.26 25.21 -21.94
CA THR A 85 -6.42 24.68 -20.87
C THR A 85 -6.90 23.31 -20.42
N ILE A 86 -5.98 22.35 -20.31
CA ILE A 86 -6.19 21.05 -19.70
C ILE A 86 -5.28 21.00 -18.48
N ASN A 87 -5.87 21.04 -17.29
CA ASN A 87 -5.12 21.12 -16.03
C ASN A 87 -4.07 22.25 -16.06
N ASP A 88 -4.52 23.48 -16.39
CA ASP A 88 -3.70 24.69 -16.56
C ASP A 88 -2.64 24.67 -17.66
N VAL A 89 -2.52 23.58 -18.43
CA VAL A 89 -1.65 23.51 -19.62
C VAL A 89 -2.44 23.92 -20.86
N LEU A 90 -1.98 24.96 -21.56
CA LEU A 90 -2.60 25.43 -22.80
C LEU A 90 -2.36 24.41 -23.93
N PHE A 91 -3.44 23.94 -24.56
CA PHE A 91 -3.39 22.99 -25.65
C PHE A 91 -4.18 23.49 -26.87
N ASP A 92 -3.56 23.32 -28.03
CA ASP A 92 -4.19 23.59 -29.32
C ASP A 92 -3.79 22.60 -30.42
N GLY A 93 -3.18 21.46 -30.08
CA GLY A 93 -2.82 20.43 -31.07
C GLY A 93 -1.51 20.65 -31.83
N SER A 94 -0.79 21.77 -31.61
CA SER A 94 0.52 21.99 -32.26
C SER A 94 1.65 21.07 -31.79
N ALA A 95 1.49 20.44 -30.63
CA ALA A 95 2.43 19.49 -30.04
C ALA A 95 1.70 18.53 -29.10
N ASP A 96 2.37 17.45 -28.70
CA ASP A 96 1.87 16.56 -27.65
C ASP A 96 1.67 17.32 -26.33
N ILE A 97 0.61 16.96 -25.61
CA ILE A 97 0.33 17.57 -24.31
C ILE A 97 1.31 16.99 -23.29
N THR A 98 2.15 17.85 -22.72
CA THR A 98 2.93 17.49 -21.53
C THR A 98 2.18 17.97 -20.28
N ILE A 99 1.36 17.08 -19.71
CA ILE A 99 0.71 17.35 -18.42
C ILE A 99 1.74 17.06 -17.34
N THR A 100 2.33 18.11 -16.78
CA THR A 100 3.12 17.97 -15.55
C THR A 100 2.13 17.91 -14.39
N ALA A 101 1.43 16.78 -14.24
CA ALA A 101 0.60 16.57 -13.06
C ALA A 101 1.52 16.65 -11.84
N LYS A 102 1.22 17.57 -10.91
CA LYS A 102 1.58 17.31 -9.52
C LYS A 102 0.69 16.14 -9.11
N ALA A 103 1.24 14.91 -9.19
CA ALA A 103 0.59 13.61 -9.01
C ALA A 103 -0.88 13.65 -8.50
N ASP A 104 -1.85 13.34 -9.36
CA ASP A 104 -3.29 13.31 -9.05
C ASP A 104 -3.91 11.89 -9.16
N GLY A 105 -3.08 10.84 -9.16
CA GLY A 105 -3.56 9.49 -8.84
C GLY A 105 -3.74 8.52 -10.03
N GLY A 106 -2.81 8.49 -10.98
CA GLY A 106 -2.68 7.35 -11.90
C GLY A 106 -1.80 6.23 -11.31
N ASN A 107 -2.41 5.13 -10.84
CA ASN A 107 -1.88 3.77 -10.55
C ASN A 107 -0.51 3.54 -9.83
N SER A 108 0.26 4.57 -9.47
CA SER A 108 1.44 4.57 -8.60
C SER A 108 1.84 6.05 -8.50
N ASP A 109 1.77 6.78 -7.40
CA ASP A 109 2.44 6.52 -6.14
C ASP A 109 2.09 7.70 -5.20
N THR A 110 0.96 7.63 -4.49
CA THR A 110 0.90 8.10 -3.10
C THR A 110 -0.34 7.48 -2.44
N VAL A 111 -0.16 6.73 -1.35
CA VAL A 111 -1.27 6.34 -0.47
C VAL A 111 -1.29 7.33 0.68
N GLY A 112 -2.32 8.17 0.76
CA GLY A 112 -2.42 9.18 1.82
C GLY A 112 -1.44 10.35 1.69
N GLY A 113 -1.03 10.70 0.47
CA GLY A 113 -0.15 11.86 0.21
C GLY A 113 1.33 11.63 0.52
N LYS A 114 1.75 10.37 0.71
CA LYS A 114 3.14 9.97 0.91
C LYS A 114 3.69 9.22 -0.29
N THR A 115 4.93 9.50 -0.70
CA THR A 115 5.63 8.78 -1.77
C THR A 115 5.93 7.33 -1.35
N VAL A 116 6.25 6.45 -2.30
CA VAL A 116 6.69 5.07 -2.02
C VAL A 116 7.89 5.07 -1.09
N GLU A 117 8.81 6.02 -1.25
CA GLU A 117 9.99 6.15 -0.41
C GLU A 117 9.64 6.55 1.03
N GLU A 118 8.67 7.46 1.22
CA GLU A 118 8.16 7.83 2.53
C GLU A 118 7.42 6.65 3.20
N ILE A 119 6.63 5.89 2.43
CA ILE A 119 5.93 4.69 2.92
C ILE A 119 6.93 3.59 3.32
N ILE A 120 7.96 3.34 2.50
CA ILE A 120 9.01 2.36 2.80
C ILE A 120 9.79 2.80 4.04
N THR A 121 10.12 4.09 4.14
CA THR A 121 10.85 4.63 5.29
C THR A 121 10.03 4.47 6.57
N GLU A 122 8.76 4.87 6.56
CA GLU A 122 7.89 4.73 7.73
C GLU A 122 7.62 3.26 8.09
N SER A 123 7.39 2.40 7.10
CA SER A 123 7.25 0.96 7.30
C SER A 123 8.50 0.32 7.89
N SER A 124 9.69 0.79 7.50
CA SER A 124 10.97 0.31 8.06
C SER A 124 11.18 0.75 9.51
N THR A 125 10.73 1.96 9.88
CA THR A 125 10.78 2.46 11.27
C THR A 125 9.71 1.87 12.19
N ALA A 126 8.60 1.39 11.62
CA ALA A 126 7.54 0.70 12.36
C ALA A 126 7.87 -0.78 12.65
N SER A 127 8.89 -1.33 12.00
CA SER A 127 9.31 -2.72 12.19
C SER A 127 10.36 -2.82 13.30
N LEU A 128 10.24 -3.82 14.16
CA LEU A 128 11.30 -4.15 15.14
C LEU A 128 12.64 -4.35 14.41
N PRO A 129 13.76 -3.79 14.90
CA PRO A 129 15.08 -4.03 14.30
C PRO A 129 15.45 -5.52 14.26
N ILE A 130 16.30 -5.92 13.31
CA ILE A 130 16.93 -7.25 13.30
C ILE A 130 17.69 -7.44 14.62
N GLY A 131 17.59 -8.62 15.22
CA GLY A 131 18.11 -8.93 16.55
C GLY A 131 17.14 -8.63 17.70
N SER A 132 15.97 -8.02 17.42
CA SER A 132 14.93 -7.84 18.44
C SER A 132 14.40 -9.19 18.91
N ILE A 133 14.33 -9.37 20.23
CA ILE A 133 13.76 -10.56 20.87
C ILE A 133 12.39 -10.21 21.45
N VAL A 134 11.39 -11.05 21.17
CA VAL A 134 10.03 -10.90 21.70
C VAL A 134 9.53 -12.20 22.31
N MET A 135 8.58 -12.08 23.23
CA MET A 135 7.84 -13.23 23.75
C MET A 135 6.77 -13.66 22.73
N TRP A 136 6.69 -14.97 22.48
CA TRP A 136 5.81 -15.60 21.50
C TRP A 136 4.95 -16.67 22.17
N PHE A 137 3.63 -16.54 22.01
CA PHE A 137 2.64 -17.45 22.57
C PHE A 137 2.32 -18.64 21.65
N GLY A 138 2.54 -18.51 20.33
CA GLY A 138 2.24 -19.57 19.38
C GLY A 138 3.19 -20.78 19.49
N SER A 139 2.89 -21.83 18.72
CA SER A 139 3.75 -23.02 18.67
C SER A 139 5.13 -22.69 18.10
N ILE A 140 6.15 -23.40 18.58
CA ILE A 140 7.53 -23.34 18.04
C ILE A 140 7.54 -23.73 16.55
N SER A 141 6.68 -24.67 16.14
CA SER A 141 6.57 -25.10 14.73
C SER A 141 5.96 -24.04 13.80
N THR A 142 5.32 -23.00 14.35
CA THR A 142 4.63 -21.95 13.61
C THR A 142 5.27 -20.58 13.85
N ILE A 143 6.55 -20.54 14.23
CA ILE A 143 7.30 -19.30 14.34
C ILE A 143 7.26 -18.60 12.97
N PRO A 144 6.91 -17.29 12.91
CA PRO A 144 6.78 -16.59 11.65
C PRO A 144 8.09 -16.59 10.84
N VAL A 145 7.95 -16.48 9.51
CA VAL A 145 9.09 -16.26 8.62
C VAL A 145 9.88 -15.02 9.07
N ASN A 146 11.20 -15.05 8.88
CA ASN A 146 12.15 -14.04 9.34
C ASN A 146 12.29 -13.92 10.88
N TRP A 147 11.72 -14.85 11.63
CA TRP A 147 11.98 -15.03 13.06
C TRP A 147 12.58 -16.42 13.30
N ASN A 148 13.38 -16.55 14.35
CA ASN A 148 13.92 -17.84 14.77
C ASN A 148 13.75 -18.03 16.28
N LEU A 149 13.64 -19.28 16.73
CA LEU A 149 13.68 -19.58 18.15
C LEU A 149 15.02 -19.11 18.74
N CYS A 150 14.99 -18.54 19.94
CA CYS A 150 16.20 -18.25 20.71
C CYS A 150 16.75 -19.56 21.30
N ASP A 151 17.38 -20.38 20.46
CA ASP A 151 17.89 -21.71 20.78
C ASP A 151 19.41 -21.86 20.53
N GLY A 152 20.11 -20.76 20.21
CA GLY A 152 21.54 -20.77 19.89
C GLY A 152 21.84 -20.96 18.40
N SER A 153 20.84 -21.27 17.57
CA SER A 153 21.01 -21.41 16.12
C SER A 153 20.88 -20.07 15.39
N ASN A 154 21.45 -19.97 14.19
CA ASN A 154 21.31 -18.79 13.32
C ASN A 154 21.69 -17.45 13.98
N GLY A 155 22.65 -17.48 14.94
CA GLY A 155 23.11 -16.30 15.66
C GLY A 155 22.17 -15.82 16.79
N THR A 156 21.11 -16.56 17.11
CA THR A 156 20.26 -16.26 18.28
C THR A 156 20.98 -16.67 19.58
N PRO A 157 20.70 -16.02 20.72
CA PRO A 157 21.06 -16.58 22.03
C PRO A 157 20.18 -17.80 22.35
N ASP A 158 20.67 -18.72 23.19
CA ASP A 158 19.84 -19.81 23.72
C ASP A 158 19.12 -19.38 25.00
N LEU A 159 17.84 -19.03 24.88
CA LEU A 159 16.97 -18.56 25.97
C LEU A 159 15.95 -19.62 26.40
N ARG A 160 16.04 -20.85 25.91
CA ARG A 160 15.13 -21.93 26.31
C ARG A 160 15.32 -22.26 27.79
N ASN A 161 14.22 -22.36 28.54
CA ASN A 161 14.22 -22.63 29.97
C ASN A 161 15.04 -21.61 30.79
N ARG A 162 15.09 -20.35 30.35
CA ARG A 162 15.81 -19.28 31.07
C ARG A 162 14.86 -18.19 31.54
N PHE A 163 15.13 -17.68 32.73
CA PHE A 163 14.59 -16.42 33.20
C PHE A 163 15.49 -15.27 32.72
N VAL A 164 14.90 -14.24 32.10
CA VAL A 164 15.67 -13.12 31.57
C VAL A 164 15.95 -12.12 32.69
N VAL A 165 17.22 -11.74 32.84
CA VAL A 165 17.66 -10.66 33.71
C VAL A 165 18.14 -9.48 32.87
N GLY A 166 17.83 -8.25 33.31
CA GLY A 166 18.30 -7.04 32.63
C GLY A 166 19.82 -6.97 32.64
N ALA A 167 20.43 -6.88 31.45
CA ALA A 167 21.86 -6.63 31.33
C ALA A 167 22.19 -5.22 31.82
N GLY A 168 23.32 -5.09 32.51
CA GLY A 168 23.85 -3.82 33.02
C GLY A 168 25.13 -3.41 32.30
N GLN A 169 25.71 -2.29 32.74
CA GLN A 169 27.02 -1.80 32.28
C GLN A 169 28.03 -1.83 33.44
N GLU A 170 29.31 -1.90 33.11
CA GLU A 170 30.42 -1.72 34.05
C GLU A 170 30.27 -0.45 34.89
N GLY A 171 30.41 -0.60 36.21
CA GLY A 171 30.18 0.48 37.18
C GLY A 171 28.70 0.75 37.50
N GLY A 172 27.76 0.02 36.89
CA GLY A 172 26.35 0.05 37.27
C GLY A 172 26.15 -0.42 38.71
N ILE A 173 25.33 0.31 39.48
CA ILE A 173 24.91 -0.14 40.80
C ILE A 173 23.87 -1.23 40.61
N HIS A 174 24.32 -2.47 40.75
CA HIS A 174 23.50 -3.52 41.29
C HIS A 174 23.62 -3.28 42.79
N THR A 175 22.57 -2.83 43.48
CA THR A 175 22.63 -2.69 44.93
C THR A 175 22.88 -4.09 45.51
N ALA A 176 24.15 -4.41 45.75
CA ALA A 176 24.58 -5.54 46.54
C ALA A 176 24.02 -5.31 47.94
N GLY A 177 22.98 -6.05 48.33
CA GLY A 177 22.28 -5.75 49.58
C GLY A 177 20.99 -6.50 49.88
N VAL A 178 20.49 -7.36 48.99
CA VAL A 178 19.59 -8.46 49.38
C VAL A 178 20.31 -9.80 49.14
N ASN A 179 21.46 -9.94 49.82
CA ASN A 179 22.26 -11.13 50.11
C ASN A 179 22.35 -12.26 49.05
N GLY A 180 23.40 -12.23 48.24
CA GLY A 180 23.96 -13.36 47.47
C GLY A 180 25.33 -12.98 46.86
N PRO A 181 26.29 -13.91 46.67
CA PRO A 181 27.64 -13.59 46.22
C PRO A 181 27.67 -13.16 44.74
N GLY A 182 28.14 -11.94 44.48
CA GLY A 182 28.32 -11.41 43.12
C GLY A 182 28.18 -9.90 43.04
N SER A 183 29.19 -9.15 43.48
CA SER A 183 29.27 -7.71 43.21
C SER A 183 29.59 -7.50 41.72
N GLY A 184 28.60 -7.18 40.90
CA GLY A 184 28.84 -6.93 39.49
C GLY A 184 27.55 -6.74 38.69
N TYR A 185 27.74 -6.39 37.43
CA TYR A 185 26.67 -6.27 36.44
C TYR A 185 26.59 -7.50 35.55
N TYR A 186 25.40 -7.75 35.00
CA TYR A 186 25.22 -8.81 34.01
C TYR A 186 25.61 -8.27 32.64
N SER A 187 26.76 -8.68 32.13
CA SER A 187 27.09 -8.48 30.71
C SER A 187 26.07 -9.23 29.84
N PRO A 188 25.73 -8.75 28.63
CA PRO A 188 24.89 -9.48 27.69
C PRO A 188 25.39 -10.93 27.50
N GLY A 189 24.49 -11.90 27.63
CA GLY A 189 24.80 -13.32 27.52
C GLY A 189 25.28 -14.00 28.82
N SER A 190 25.40 -13.28 29.94
CA SER A 190 25.67 -13.90 31.24
C SER A 190 24.59 -14.93 31.61
N ILE A 191 25.00 -16.06 32.19
CA ILE A 191 24.10 -17.13 32.63
C ILE A 191 24.30 -17.44 34.12
N GLY A 192 23.24 -17.94 34.77
CA GLY A 192 23.27 -18.33 36.17
C GLY A 192 21.89 -18.82 36.65
N GLY A 193 21.75 -19.01 37.95
CA GLY A 193 20.53 -19.51 38.59
C GLY A 193 20.46 -21.04 38.65
N GLU A 194 19.53 -21.53 39.46
CA GLU A 194 19.29 -22.96 39.71
C GLU A 194 17.78 -23.23 39.75
N ASP A 195 17.30 -24.26 39.04
CA ASP A 195 15.90 -24.68 39.08
C ASP A 195 15.52 -25.24 40.46
N THR A 196 16.44 -26.01 41.06
CA THR A 196 16.29 -26.55 42.41
C THR A 196 17.55 -26.27 43.20
N HIS A 197 17.37 -25.91 44.47
CA HIS A 197 18.48 -25.63 45.37
C HIS A 197 18.45 -26.59 46.54
N LYS A 198 19.63 -27.10 46.92
CA LYS A 198 19.83 -27.91 48.12
C LYS A 198 20.72 -27.12 49.06
N LEU A 199 20.21 -26.86 50.26
CA LEU A 199 20.94 -26.11 51.28
C LEU A 199 22.29 -26.77 51.57
N THR A 200 23.32 -25.94 51.61
CA THR A 200 24.67 -26.30 52.05
C THR A 200 24.81 -26.09 53.56
N ILE A 201 25.91 -26.61 54.12
CA ILE A 201 26.23 -26.41 55.55
C ILE A 201 26.40 -24.91 55.85
N ASP A 202 26.97 -24.14 54.92
CA ASP A 202 27.21 -22.70 55.09
C ASP A 202 25.91 -21.87 55.06
N GLU A 203 24.85 -22.41 54.47
CA GLU A 203 23.52 -21.77 54.41
C GLU A 203 22.65 -22.11 55.62
N MET A 204 23.11 -22.95 56.54
CA MET A 204 22.41 -23.24 57.79
C MET A 204 22.68 -22.15 58.84
N PRO A 205 21.65 -21.46 59.35
CA PRO A 205 21.83 -20.52 60.45
C PRO A 205 22.41 -21.20 61.70
N SER A 206 23.20 -20.46 62.46
CA SER A 206 23.67 -20.89 63.79
C SER A 206 22.48 -21.28 64.65
N HIS A 207 22.48 -22.51 65.15
CA HIS A 207 21.43 -23.05 66.01
C HIS A 207 22.06 -23.82 67.18
N ASN A 208 21.26 -24.09 68.22
CA ASN A 208 21.68 -24.89 69.37
C ASN A 208 20.58 -25.89 69.75
N HIS A 209 20.95 -26.85 70.59
CA HIS A 209 20.01 -27.80 71.20
C HIS A 209 20.23 -27.84 72.71
N SER A 210 19.14 -28.02 73.46
CA SER A 210 19.16 -28.15 74.92
C SER A 210 18.40 -29.41 75.34
N ILE A 211 18.94 -30.15 76.30
CA ILE A 211 18.28 -31.29 76.94
C ILE A 211 17.92 -30.88 78.38
N HIS A 212 16.69 -31.15 78.82
CA HIS A 212 16.23 -30.86 80.18
C HIS A 212 16.06 -32.18 80.95
N GLY A 213 16.81 -32.34 82.05
CA GLY A 213 16.66 -33.49 82.96
C GLY A 213 15.60 -33.24 84.04
N TYR A 214 14.90 -34.29 84.47
CA TYR A 214 14.01 -34.23 85.64
C TYR A 214 14.82 -34.39 86.95
N GLY A 215 14.67 -33.44 87.87
CA GLY A 215 14.95 -33.56 89.31
C GLY A 215 16.39 -33.92 89.73
N GLY A 216 17.21 -32.92 90.06
CA GLY A 216 18.44 -33.10 90.85
C GLY A 216 19.66 -33.70 90.13
N VAL A 217 19.57 -33.93 88.81
CA VAL A 217 20.68 -34.43 88.00
C VAL A 217 21.57 -33.28 87.52
N SER A 218 22.88 -33.37 87.79
CA SER A 218 23.88 -32.40 87.32
C SER A 218 24.60 -32.95 86.09
N PHE A 219 24.46 -32.28 84.95
CA PHE A 219 25.23 -32.59 83.74
C PHE A 219 26.64 -32.04 83.89
N LYS A 220 27.62 -32.92 84.15
CA LYS A 220 29.04 -32.55 84.24
C LYS A 220 29.72 -32.87 82.91
N GLY A 221 29.73 -31.89 82.00
CA GLY A 221 30.63 -31.88 80.85
C GLY A 221 30.00 -32.17 79.48
N SER A 222 30.76 -31.81 78.45
CA SER A 222 30.46 -32.07 77.04
C SER A 222 30.73 -33.55 76.73
N GLY A 223 29.66 -34.35 76.62
CA GLY A 223 29.71 -35.69 76.02
C GLY A 223 29.82 -36.92 76.95
N GLY A 224 29.39 -36.84 78.21
CA GLY A 224 29.44 -38.00 79.14
C GLY A 224 28.06 -38.47 79.64
N ASP A 225 27.92 -39.79 79.85
CA ASP A 225 26.70 -40.46 80.33
C ASP A 225 26.11 -39.84 81.61
N ILE A 226 24.77 -39.80 81.68
CA ILE A 226 24.02 -39.28 82.84
C ILE A 226 24.01 -40.33 83.95
N VAL A 227 24.69 -40.07 85.07
CA VAL A 227 24.70 -40.96 86.25
C VAL A 227 23.93 -40.31 87.41
N PRO A 228 22.81 -40.86 87.89
CA PRO A 228 22.09 -40.31 89.04
C PRO A 228 22.83 -40.61 90.36
N SER A 229 22.65 -39.73 91.34
CA SER A 229 23.37 -39.76 92.64
C SER A 229 23.02 -40.94 93.56
N SER A 230 21.97 -41.73 93.25
CA SER A 230 21.46 -42.81 94.10
C SER A 230 21.97 -44.22 93.74
N GLY A 231 22.98 -44.35 92.88
CA GLY A 231 23.65 -45.63 92.62
C GLY A 231 22.86 -46.64 91.77
N GLY A 232 21.69 -46.27 91.25
CA GLY A 232 20.95 -47.02 90.24
C GLY A 232 21.29 -46.53 88.84
N SER A 233 21.71 -47.42 87.94
CA SER A 233 21.95 -47.08 86.54
C SER A 233 20.61 -46.99 85.80
N TYR A 234 20.14 -45.77 85.53
CA TYR A 234 19.00 -45.52 84.63
C TYR A 234 19.52 -44.91 83.34
N THR A 235 19.59 -45.71 82.27
CA THR A 235 19.88 -45.20 80.93
C THR A 235 18.63 -44.57 80.33
N TRP A 236 18.54 -43.24 80.38
CA TRP A 236 17.59 -42.47 79.59
C TRP A 236 18.26 -42.14 78.25
N THR A 237 17.95 -42.90 77.20
CA THR A 237 18.33 -42.55 75.83
C THR A 237 17.38 -41.50 75.29
N ASP A 238 17.57 -40.24 75.69
CA ASP A 238 16.94 -39.09 75.03
C ASP A 238 17.97 -38.52 74.04
N GLY A 239 17.86 -38.94 72.78
CA GLY A 239 18.83 -38.62 71.72
C GLY A 239 18.39 -37.40 70.92
N ILE A 240 19.32 -36.49 70.63
CA ILE A 240 19.14 -35.49 69.57
C ILE A 240 19.53 -36.18 68.26
N TYR A 241 18.56 -36.33 67.35
CA TYR A 241 18.77 -36.94 66.05
C TYR A 241 18.67 -35.90 64.94
N ASN A 242 19.39 -36.13 63.84
CA ASN A 242 19.22 -35.33 62.64
C ASN A 242 17.76 -35.43 62.17
N THR A 243 17.16 -34.29 61.87
CA THR A 243 15.83 -34.17 61.29
C THR A 243 15.92 -33.37 60.01
N GLY A 244 15.10 -33.75 59.03
CA GLY A 244 15.14 -33.22 57.67
C GLY A 244 15.61 -34.28 56.68
N SER A 245 15.14 -34.18 55.44
CA SER A 245 15.41 -35.16 54.38
C SER A 245 16.59 -34.77 53.48
N ASP A 246 17.17 -33.58 53.70
CA ASP A 246 18.32 -33.05 52.94
C ASP A 246 18.09 -33.12 51.41
N GLN A 247 16.84 -32.87 50.99
CA GLN A 247 16.41 -32.87 49.60
C GLN A 247 16.42 -31.45 49.03
N SER A 248 16.71 -31.34 47.74
CA SER A 248 16.56 -30.07 47.01
C SER A 248 15.10 -29.62 47.00
N HIS A 249 14.87 -28.31 46.97
CA HIS A 249 13.55 -27.72 46.78
C HIS A 249 13.48 -26.90 45.49
N GLU A 250 12.26 -26.75 44.97
CA GLU A 250 11.95 -25.85 43.85
C GLU A 250 12.38 -24.41 44.23
N ASN A 251 13.11 -23.76 43.32
CA ASN A 251 13.63 -22.42 43.53
C ASN A 251 13.02 -21.40 42.56
N ARG A 252 12.17 -21.84 41.62
CA ARG A 252 11.48 -20.95 40.69
C ARG A 252 10.21 -20.37 41.31
N PRO A 253 9.94 -19.07 41.11
CA PRO A 253 8.61 -18.53 41.37
C PRO A 253 7.59 -19.17 40.41
N PRO A 254 6.27 -19.06 40.68
CA PRO A 254 5.24 -19.45 39.72
C PRO A 254 5.49 -18.81 38.35
N TYR A 255 5.50 -19.62 37.28
CA TYR A 255 5.84 -19.16 35.94
C TYR A 255 4.85 -19.64 34.89
N TYR A 256 4.82 -18.92 33.77
CA TYR A 256 4.10 -19.28 32.55
C TYR A 256 5.08 -19.29 31.38
N ALA A 257 5.16 -20.40 30.65
CA ALA A 257 6.15 -20.57 29.60
C ALA A 257 5.68 -19.95 28.26
N LEU A 258 6.46 -18.99 27.76
CA LEU A 258 6.37 -18.46 26.39
C LEU A 258 7.69 -18.76 25.67
N ALA A 259 7.66 -18.83 24.35
CA ALA A 259 8.89 -18.91 23.56
C ALA A 259 9.52 -17.53 23.43
N TYR A 260 10.86 -17.46 23.41
CA TYR A 260 11.57 -16.28 22.95
C TYR A 260 11.96 -16.47 21.49
N ILE A 261 11.58 -15.53 20.63
CA ILE A 261 11.95 -15.53 19.21
C ILE A 261 12.70 -14.25 18.85
N MET A 262 13.68 -14.37 17.96
CA MET A 262 14.52 -13.26 17.50
C MET A 262 14.27 -12.97 16.03
N LYS A 263 14.09 -11.70 15.67
CA LYS A 263 13.96 -11.29 14.27
C LYS A 263 15.31 -11.39 13.55
N LEU A 264 15.33 -12.04 12.40
CA LEU A 264 16.53 -12.26 11.58
C LEU A 264 16.56 -11.41 10.31
N ALA A 265 15.40 -10.98 9.79
CA ALA A 265 15.27 -10.15 8.60
C ALA A 265 14.03 -9.24 8.66
#